data_AF-A0A0R1NAQ9-F1
#
_entry.id   AF-A0A0R1NAQ9-F1
#
_cell.length_a   1.000
_cell.length_b   1.000
_cell.length_c   1.000
_cell.angle_alpha   90.00
_cell.angle_beta   90.00
_cell.angle_gamma   90.00
#
_symmetry.space_group_name_H-M   'P 1'
#
loop_
_entity.id
_entity.type
_entity.pdbx_description
1 polymer ?
#
loop_
_entity_poly.entity_id
_entity_poly.type
_entity_poly.pdbx_seq_one_letter_code
_entity_poly.pdbx_strand_id
1 'polypeptide(L)'
;MAPISDQEIRNNMDKMVDAPIMAGVHYGHDYPDEACFILRDGTLVYGGLGFWTQKDATAVLQVMMGKHARNDFQTMVLEAGLVVSMPAEYKYIVYGGPTTSQERILTELREIFGFDE
;
A
#
# COMPACT_ATOMS: atom_id res chain seq x y z
N MET A 1 -2.41 -18.67 1.59
CA MET A 1 -1.67 -18.02 0.48
C MET A 1 -2.54 -16.88 -0.02
N ALA A 2 -1.98 -15.68 -0.21
CA ALA A 2 -2.76 -14.51 -0.61
C ALA A 2 -3.33 -14.70 -2.04
N PRO A 3 -4.56 -14.24 -2.34
CA PRO A 3 -5.25 -14.57 -3.60
C PRO A 3 -4.68 -13.87 -4.84
N ILE A 4 -3.88 -12.83 -4.66
CA ILE A 4 -3.22 -12.05 -5.72
C ILE A 4 -1.72 -11.93 -5.43
N SER A 5 -0.87 -11.88 -6.46
CA SER A 5 0.59 -11.72 -6.33
C SER A 5 1.03 -10.25 -6.42
N ASP A 6 2.21 -9.91 -5.88
CA ASP A 6 2.75 -8.53 -5.95
C ASP A 6 2.99 -8.10 -7.41
N GLN A 7 3.38 -9.05 -8.27
CA GLN A 7 3.54 -8.77 -9.70
C GLN A 7 2.19 -8.51 -10.38
N GLU A 8 1.13 -9.23 -10.00
CA GLU A 8 -0.20 -8.97 -10.57
C GLU A 8 -0.74 -7.61 -10.12
N ILE A 9 -0.47 -7.19 -8.88
CA ILE A 9 -0.78 -5.83 -8.40
C ILE A 9 -0.09 -4.78 -9.27
N ARG A 10 1.23 -4.88 -9.47
CA ARG A 10 1.98 -3.96 -10.33
C ARG A 10 1.44 -3.93 -11.75
N ASN A 11 1.19 -5.10 -12.34
CA ASN A 11 0.61 -5.20 -13.69
C ASN A 11 -0.77 -4.53 -13.80
N ASN A 12 -1.59 -4.55 -12.73
CA ASN A 12 -2.88 -3.88 -12.73
C ASN A 12 -2.72 -2.36 -12.65
N MET A 13 -1.76 -1.88 -11.84
CA MET A 13 -1.42 -0.47 -11.77
C MET A 13 -0.88 0.05 -13.11
N ASP A 14 0.04 -0.68 -13.75
CA ASP A 14 0.63 -0.29 -15.04
C ASP A 14 -0.42 -0.17 -16.15
N LYS A 15 -1.44 -1.04 -16.15
CA LYS A 15 -2.57 -0.95 -17.09
C LYS A 15 -3.44 0.28 -16.89
N MET A 16 -3.43 0.84 -15.69
CA MET A 16 -4.28 1.97 -15.27
C MET A 16 -3.45 3.23 -15.03
N VAL A 17 -2.18 3.28 -15.47
CA VAL A 17 -1.26 4.38 -15.18
C VAL A 17 -1.79 5.74 -15.63
N ASP A 18 -2.51 5.79 -16.75
CA ASP A 18 -3.11 7.01 -17.30
C ASP A 18 -4.49 7.32 -16.72
N ALA A 19 -5.04 6.47 -15.85
CA ALA A 19 -6.34 6.70 -15.25
C ALA A 19 -6.25 7.84 -14.22
N PRO A 20 -7.25 8.74 -14.14
CA PRO A 20 -7.26 9.83 -13.16
C PRO A 20 -7.07 9.37 -11.71
N ILE A 21 -7.53 8.16 -11.38
CA ILE A 21 -7.38 7.58 -10.04
C ILE A 21 -5.93 7.20 -9.69
N MET A 22 -5.09 6.97 -10.70
CA MET A 22 -3.67 6.64 -10.53
C MET A 22 -2.77 7.88 -10.69
N ALA A 23 -3.35 9.07 -10.89
CA ALA A 23 -2.58 10.30 -11.05
C ALA A 23 -1.75 10.57 -9.78
N GLY A 24 -0.43 10.57 -9.92
CA GLY A 24 0.51 10.75 -8.81
C GLY A 24 0.71 9.50 -7.94
N VAL A 25 0.11 8.36 -8.29
CA VAL A 25 0.35 7.08 -7.62
C VAL A 25 1.51 6.37 -8.29
N HIS A 26 2.50 6.00 -7.48
CA HIS A 26 3.72 5.33 -7.90
C HIS A 26 3.95 4.08 -7.05
N TYR A 27 4.81 3.21 -7.53
CA TYR A 27 5.37 2.15 -6.70
C TYR A 27 6.89 2.09 -6.85
N GLY A 28 7.58 1.73 -5.77
CA GLY A 28 9.03 1.67 -5.74
C GLY A 28 9.57 1.40 -4.35
N HIS A 29 10.84 1.75 -4.15
CA HIS A 29 11.50 1.67 -2.83
C HIS A 29 11.90 3.06 -2.32
N ASP A 30 11.50 4.11 -3.04
CA ASP A 30 11.71 5.48 -2.60
C ASP A 30 10.75 5.73 -1.44
N TYR A 31 11.30 6.04 -0.27
CA TYR A 31 10.56 6.27 0.96
C TYR A 31 9.79 7.58 0.83
N PRO A 32 8.47 7.54 0.63
CA PRO A 32 7.71 8.77 0.60
C PRO A 32 7.56 9.26 2.05
N ASP A 33 7.59 10.57 2.24
CA ASP A 33 7.23 11.24 3.50
C ASP A 33 5.72 11.10 3.83
N GLU A 34 5.06 10.08 3.26
CA GLU A 34 3.63 9.99 3.07
C GLU A 34 3.14 8.57 3.34
N ALA A 35 1.83 8.45 3.53
CA ALA A 35 1.22 7.16 3.77
C ALA A 35 1.40 6.23 2.54
N CYS A 36 1.48 4.92 2.77
CA CYS A 36 1.74 3.95 1.72
C CYS A 36 1.18 2.55 2.03
N PHE A 37 0.92 1.78 0.98
CA PHE A 37 0.80 0.33 1.09
C PHE A 37 2.18 -0.30 0.90
N ILE A 38 2.51 -1.30 1.70
CA ILE A 38 3.75 -2.07 1.61
C ILE A 38 3.39 -3.47 1.08
N LEU A 39 3.84 -3.78 -0.13
CA LEU A 39 3.70 -5.11 -0.74
C LEU A 39 4.53 -6.15 0.03
N ARG A 40 4.29 -7.43 -0.21
CA ARG A 40 4.99 -8.51 0.53
C ARG A 40 6.48 -8.56 0.20
N ASP A 41 6.88 -8.13 -0.99
CA ASP A 41 8.29 -7.98 -1.35
C ASP A 41 8.96 -6.73 -0.77
N GLY A 42 8.20 -5.86 -0.09
CA GLY A 42 8.69 -4.60 0.50
C GLY A 42 8.55 -3.38 -0.43
N THR A 43 8.05 -3.55 -1.65
CA THR A 43 7.75 -2.41 -2.52
C THR A 43 6.68 -1.53 -1.88
N LEU A 44 6.90 -0.22 -1.90
CA LEU A 44 5.96 0.79 -1.46
C LEU A 44 5.04 1.18 -2.61
N VAL A 45 3.74 1.33 -2.34
CA VAL A 45 2.77 2.00 -3.21
C VAL A 45 2.34 3.28 -2.52
N TYR A 46 2.60 4.42 -3.15
CA TYR A 46 2.47 5.74 -2.56
C TYR A 46 1.98 6.76 -3.58
N GLY A 47 1.44 7.89 -3.14
CA GLY A 47 0.93 8.86 -4.10
C GLY A 47 0.39 10.17 -3.54
N GLY A 48 1.05 10.76 -2.56
CA GLY A 48 0.62 12.04 -2.01
C GLY A 48 -0.16 11.91 -0.71
N LEU A 49 -0.21 13.01 0.04
CA LEU A 49 -1.28 13.27 1.02
C LEU A 49 -2.69 13.11 0.43
N GLY A 50 -2.88 13.43 -0.86
CA GLY A 50 -4.18 13.35 -1.56
C GLY A 50 -4.72 11.91 -1.67
N PHE A 51 -3.83 10.96 -1.95
CA PHE A 51 -4.14 9.54 -2.08
C PHE A 51 -4.81 8.96 -0.81
N TRP A 52 -4.40 9.39 0.38
CA TRP A 52 -4.95 8.88 1.65
C TRP A 52 -6.08 9.70 2.23
N THR A 53 -5.99 11.03 2.16
CA THR A 53 -6.91 11.91 2.89
C THR A 53 -8.26 12.11 2.19
N GLN A 54 -8.36 11.87 0.87
CA GLN A 54 -9.53 12.25 0.09
C GLN A 54 -10.50 11.10 -0.30
N LYS A 55 -10.26 9.87 0.18
CA LYS A 55 -11.02 8.61 -0.10
C LYS A 55 -10.56 7.77 -1.30
N ASP A 56 -9.46 8.14 -1.95
CA ASP A 56 -8.98 7.41 -3.13
C ASP A 56 -8.11 6.18 -2.80
N ALA A 57 -7.65 6.00 -1.56
CA ALA A 57 -6.91 4.80 -1.16
C ALA A 57 -7.70 3.50 -1.42
N THR A 58 -9.02 3.50 -1.20
CA THR A 58 -9.87 2.34 -1.54
C THR A 58 -9.95 2.13 -3.05
N ALA A 59 -10.06 3.19 -3.85
CA ALA A 59 -10.19 3.08 -5.30
C ALA A 59 -8.86 2.67 -5.96
N VAL A 60 -7.72 3.18 -5.48
CA VAL A 60 -6.38 2.69 -5.85
C VAL A 60 -6.21 1.23 -5.43
N LEU A 61 -6.65 0.86 -4.22
CA LEU A 61 -6.63 -0.54 -3.80
C LEU A 61 -7.52 -1.41 -4.70
N GLN A 62 -8.67 -0.94 -5.15
CA GLN A 62 -9.49 -1.65 -6.14
C GLN A 62 -8.76 -1.81 -7.48
N VAL A 63 -8.01 -0.80 -7.93
CA VAL A 63 -7.14 -0.91 -9.11
C VAL A 63 -6.06 -1.98 -8.89
N MET A 64 -5.34 -1.93 -7.76
CA MET A 64 -4.34 -2.92 -7.38
C MET A 64 -4.90 -4.34 -7.40
N MET A 65 -6.10 -4.53 -6.87
CA MET A 65 -6.78 -5.82 -6.81
C MET A 65 -7.33 -6.30 -8.16
N GLY A 66 -7.65 -5.38 -9.08
CA GLY A 66 -8.20 -5.71 -10.40
C GLY A 66 -9.44 -6.60 -10.30
N LYS A 67 -9.41 -7.79 -10.92
CA LYS A 67 -10.51 -8.78 -10.84
C LYS A 67 -10.78 -9.30 -9.41
N HIS A 68 -9.83 -9.13 -8.49
CA HIS A 68 -9.96 -9.51 -7.08
C HIS A 68 -10.57 -8.39 -6.23
N ALA A 69 -10.89 -7.23 -6.80
CA ALA A 69 -11.44 -6.10 -6.07
C ALA A 69 -12.71 -6.47 -5.29
N ARG A 70 -12.86 -5.84 -4.13
CA ARG A 70 -14.02 -5.92 -3.24
C ARG A 70 -14.46 -4.52 -2.84
N ASN A 71 -15.59 -4.44 -2.14
CA ASN A 71 -16.08 -3.19 -1.56
C ASN A 71 -15.54 -2.94 -0.14
N ASP A 72 -14.80 -3.90 0.43
CA ASP A 72 -14.27 -3.83 1.79
C ASP A 72 -12.75 -3.64 1.79
N PHE A 73 -12.29 -2.53 2.36
CA PHE A 73 -10.89 -2.13 2.38
C PHE A 73 -10.02 -3.13 3.15
N GLN A 74 -10.46 -3.49 4.36
CA GLN A 74 -9.72 -4.41 5.24
C GLN A 74 -9.55 -5.78 4.60
N THR A 75 -10.60 -6.32 3.98
CA THR A 75 -10.55 -7.58 3.25
C THR A 75 -9.56 -7.50 2.10
N MET A 76 -9.57 -6.43 1.30
CA MET A 76 -8.62 -6.28 0.19
C MET A 76 -7.18 -6.19 0.67
N VAL A 77 -6.91 -5.45 1.75
CA VAL A 77 -5.57 -5.36 2.37
C VAL A 77 -5.10 -6.73 2.86
N LEU A 78 -5.97 -7.46 3.57
CA LEU A 78 -5.66 -8.79 4.09
C LEU A 78 -5.41 -9.81 2.96
N GLU A 79 -6.28 -9.81 1.95
CA GLU A 79 -6.16 -10.71 0.80
C GLU A 79 -4.89 -10.42 -0.01
N ALA A 80 -4.56 -9.15 -0.26
CA ALA A 80 -3.31 -8.80 -0.91
C ALA A 80 -2.07 -9.00 -0.02
N GLY A 81 -2.26 -9.19 1.29
CA GLY A 81 -1.17 -9.33 2.26
C GLY A 81 -0.38 -8.03 2.44
N LEU A 82 -1.06 -6.89 2.35
CA LEU A 82 -0.42 -5.57 2.46
C LEU A 82 -0.29 -5.14 3.92
N VAL A 83 0.74 -4.36 4.19
CA VAL A 83 0.81 -3.51 5.38
C VAL A 83 0.47 -2.08 4.98
N VAL A 84 -0.23 -1.34 5.83
CA VAL A 84 -0.56 0.06 5.59
C VAL A 84 0.27 0.92 6.52
N SER A 85 1.03 1.89 6.02
CA SER A 85 1.71 2.89 6.84
C SER A 85 1.04 4.25 6.69
N MET A 86 0.83 4.95 7.80
CA MET A 86 0.22 6.28 7.86
C MET A 86 1.06 7.23 8.72
N PRO A 87 2.12 7.84 8.14
CA PRO A 87 3.05 8.67 8.91
C PRO A 87 2.42 9.86 9.63
N ALA A 88 1.47 10.53 9.01
CA ALA A 88 0.77 11.67 9.60
C ALA A 88 -0.03 11.31 10.87
N GLU A 89 -0.39 10.03 11.05
CA GLU A 89 -1.08 9.52 12.23
C GLU A 89 -0.14 8.80 13.21
N TYR A 90 1.17 8.78 12.92
CA TYR A 90 2.19 8.04 13.64
C TYR A 90 1.86 6.54 13.80
N LYS A 91 1.26 5.92 12.79
CA LYS A 91 0.72 4.56 12.86
C LYS A 91 0.99 3.76 11.60
N TYR A 92 0.97 2.44 11.76
CA TYR A 92 0.83 1.51 10.66
C TYR A 92 -0.19 0.42 11.05
N ILE A 93 -0.84 -0.20 10.07
CA ILE A 93 -1.86 -1.23 10.25
C ILE A 93 -1.38 -2.53 9.60
N VAL A 94 -1.43 -3.60 10.40
CA VAL A 94 -1.05 -4.95 10.00
C VAL A 94 -2.25 -5.86 10.22
N TYR A 95 -2.74 -6.48 9.16
CA TYR A 95 -3.91 -7.36 9.22
C TYR A 95 -3.55 -8.85 9.34
N GLY A 96 -2.28 -9.21 9.09
CA GLY A 96 -1.71 -10.54 9.26
C GLY A 96 -0.19 -10.46 9.47
N GLY A 97 0.48 -11.57 9.82
CA GLY A 97 1.93 -11.54 10.09
C GLY A 97 2.72 -10.93 8.91
N PRO A 98 3.48 -9.84 9.12
CA PRO A 98 4.24 -9.22 8.05
C PRO A 98 5.35 -10.16 7.59
N THR A 99 5.73 -10.04 6.33
CA THR A 99 6.92 -10.71 5.81
C THR A 99 8.19 -10.02 6.29
N THR A 100 9.33 -10.70 6.23
CA THR A 100 10.64 -10.10 6.57
C THR A 100 10.94 -8.83 5.78
N SER A 101 10.52 -8.75 4.50
CA SER A 101 10.69 -7.53 3.71
C SER A 101 9.83 -6.40 4.23
N GLN A 102 8.57 -6.67 4.59
CA GLN A 102 7.68 -5.66 5.18
C GLN A 102 8.17 -5.21 6.56
N GLU A 103 8.68 -6.13 7.39
CA GLU A 103 9.26 -5.80 8.70
C GLU A 103 10.47 -4.87 8.58
N ARG A 104 11.35 -5.13 7.61
CA ARG A 104 12.49 -4.24 7.33
C ARG A 104 12.02 -2.82 6.99
N ILE A 105 11.06 -2.69 6.06
CA ILE A 105 10.51 -1.39 5.69
C ILE A 105 9.83 -0.72 6.88
N LEU A 106 9.03 -1.45 7.66
CA LEU A 106 8.40 -0.91 8.87
C LEU A 106 9.43 -0.39 9.88
N THR A 107 10.56 -1.07 10.03
CA THR A 107 11.65 -0.67 10.92
C THR A 107 12.26 0.65 10.44
N GLU A 108 12.54 0.76 9.15
CA GLU A 108 13.06 2.00 8.54
C GLU A 108 12.07 3.16 8.67
N LEU A 109 10.78 2.93 8.40
CA LEU A 109 9.73 3.95 8.56
C LEU A 109 9.57 4.37 10.05
N ARG A 110 9.68 3.43 10.99
CA ARG A 110 9.69 3.74 12.44
C ARG A 110 10.87 4.63 12.81
N GLU A 111 12.06 4.38 12.27
CA GLU A 111 13.25 5.21 12.53
C GLU A 111 13.11 6.62 11.94
N ILE A 112 12.53 6.74 10.75
CA ILE A 112 12.33 8.02 10.06
C ILE A 112 11.26 8.87 10.75
N PHE A 113 10.11 8.28 11.06
CA PHE A 113 8.93 9.03 11.53
C PHE A 113 8.69 8.95 13.04
N GLY A 114 9.38 8.05 13.75
CA GLY A 114 9.19 7.88 15.20
C GLY A 114 7.83 7.30 15.56
N PHE A 115 7.35 6.28 14.85
CA PHE A 115 6.11 5.59 15.22
C PHE A 115 6.26 4.92 16.59
N ASP A 116 5.32 5.23 17.50
CA ASP A 116 5.20 4.52 18.77
C ASP A 116 4.59 3.12 18.52
N GLU A 117 5.11 2.13 19.25
CA GLU A 117 4.75 0.71 19.13
C GLU A 117 3.37 0.36 19.68
#